data_AF-A0A7C5G8U3-F1
#
_entry.id   AF-A0A7C5G8U3-F1
#
_cell.length_a   1.000
_cell.length_b   1.000
_cell.length_c   1.000
_cell.angle_alpha   90.00
_cell.angle_beta   90.00
_cell.angle_gamma   90.00
#
_symmetry.space_group_name_H-M   'P 1'
#
loop_
_entity.id
_entity.type
_entity.pdbx_description
1 polymer ?
#
loop_
_entity_poly.entity_id
_entity_poly.type
_entity_poly.pdbx_seq_one_letter_code
_entity_poly.pdbx_strand_id
1 'polypeptide(L)'
;MQHLEQKMPDITFIRVDADTVDNLVQKDDKPESVLSEDEQKTIKSIFEGVVGDQMASVQLEPMSPEAPPVQITKPEFMRRMKEMQSMQGMNLGEMPDTYNVVINTNNSFVTEKINGIKDEEKQKEVAHYLYDLALLNQNMLKGEALSDFVKKSMELVG
;
A
#
# COMPACT_ATOMS: atom_id res chain seq x y z
N MET A 1 14.56 17.61 8.92
CA MET A 1 14.41 16.40 9.75
C MET A 1 15.76 15.73 9.99
N GLN A 2 16.50 15.30 8.96
CA GLN A 2 17.83 14.68 9.15
C GLN A 2 18.83 15.55 9.94
N HIS A 3 18.85 16.87 9.73
CA HIS A 3 19.70 17.77 10.54
C HIS A 3 19.33 17.83 12.03
N LEU A 4 18.08 17.53 12.38
CA LEU A 4 17.62 17.48 13.78
C LEU A 4 17.97 16.12 14.42
N GLU A 5 17.85 15.02 13.67
CA GLU A 5 18.29 13.68 14.10
C GLU A 5 19.80 13.66 14.38
N GLN A 6 20.62 14.34 13.55
CA GLN A 6 22.07 14.47 13.81
C GLN A 6 22.39 15.19 15.12
N LYS A 7 21.51 16.08 15.58
CA LYS A 7 21.68 16.83 16.84
C LYS A 7 21.09 16.10 18.05
N MET A 8 20.21 15.12 17.82
CA MET A 8 19.47 14.37 18.85
C MET A 8 19.56 12.88 18.52
N PRO A 9 20.67 12.20 18.85
CA PRO A 9 20.95 10.84 18.40
C PRO A 9 19.94 9.79 18.92
N ASP A 10 19.21 10.09 19.99
CA ASP A 10 18.20 9.20 20.57
C ASP A 10 16.83 9.29 19.85
N ILE A 11 16.66 10.20 18.89
CA ILE A 11 15.39 10.47 18.23
C ILE A 11 15.49 10.19 16.73
N THR A 12 14.61 9.33 16.23
CA THR A 12 14.40 9.10 14.80
C THR A 12 13.00 9.56 14.41
N PHE A 13 12.91 10.36 13.35
CA PHE A 13 11.65 10.78 12.74
C PHE A 13 11.29 9.84 11.59
N ILE A 14 10.05 9.39 11.59
CA ILE A 14 9.48 8.54 10.55
C ILE A 14 8.17 9.20 10.13
N ARG A 15 7.88 9.24 8.82
CA ARG A 15 6.58 9.71 8.36
C ARG A 15 5.50 8.68 8.68
N VAL A 16 4.28 9.17 8.93
CA VAL A 16 3.11 8.33 9.22
C VAL A 16 2.69 7.44 8.05
N ASP A 17 3.03 7.82 6.81
CA ASP A 17 2.71 7.07 5.58
C ASP A 17 3.85 6.16 5.11
N ALA A 18 4.91 6.01 5.92
CA ALA A 18 6.11 5.29 5.48
C ALA A 18 5.97 3.76 5.54
N ASP A 19 5.13 3.27 6.43
CA ASP A 19 4.87 1.86 6.66
C ASP A 19 3.49 1.69 7.33
N THR A 20 3.06 0.45 7.54
CA THR A 20 1.86 0.14 8.29
C THR A 20 2.04 0.49 9.78
N VAL A 21 0.94 0.82 10.46
CA VAL A 21 1.00 1.32 11.86
C VAL A 21 1.72 0.35 12.79
N ASP A 22 1.52 -0.95 12.60
CA ASP A 22 2.15 -1.99 13.42
C ASP A 22 3.64 -2.17 13.11
N ASN A 23 4.11 -1.84 11.90
CA ASN A 23 5.53 -1.80 11.57
C ASN A 23 6.20 -0.50 12.05
N LEU A 24 5.48 0.63 12.02
CA LEU A 24 5.93 1.91 12.58
C LEU A 24 6.08 1.86 14.09
N VAL A 25 5.20 1.10 14.76
CA VAL A 25 5.23 0.85 16.20
C VAL A 25 5.41 -0.65 16.42
N GLN A 26 6.67 -1.11 16.36
CA GLN A 26 7.00 -2.52 16.54
C GLN A 26 6.47 -3.03 17.89
N LYS A 27 5.37 -3.78 17.83
CA LYS A 27 4.83 -4.53 18.96
C LYS A 27 5.44 -5.92 18.95
N ASP A 28 5.61 -6.51 20.13
CA ASP A 28 6.14 -7.88 20.27
C ASP A 28 5.19 -8.93 19.66
N ASP A 29 3.90 -8.62 19.57
CA ASP A 29 2.90 -9.46 18.90
C ASP A 29 2.86 -9.18 17.40
N LYS A 30 3.34 -10.15 16.61
CA LYS A 30 3.09 -10.20 15.17
C LYS A 30 1.81 -11.02 14.95
N PRO A 31 0.70 -10.39 14.53
CA PRO A 31 -0.50 -11.14 14.21
C PRO A 31 -0.20 -12.12 13.08
N GLU A 32 -0.74 -13.33 13.16
CA GLU A 32 -0.69 -14.26 12.04
C GLU A 32 -1.81 -13.93 11.04
N SER A 33 -1.57 -14.30 9.78
CA SER A 33 -2.56 -14.16 8.72
C SER A 33 -3.67 -15.19 8.91
N VAL A 34 -4.93 -14.75 8.86
CA VAL A 34 -6.09 -15.67 8.87
C VAL A 34 -6.31 -16.39 7.53
N LEU A 35 -5.61 -15.97 6.47
CA LEU A 35 -5.64 -16.60 5.14
C LEU A 35 -4.60 -17.72 5.02
N SER A 36 -4.98 -18.82 4.39
CA SER A 36 -4.06 -19.89 4.02
C SER A 36 -3.04 -19.43 2.97
N GLU A 37 -1.93 -20.16 2.82
CA GLU A 37 -0.89 -19.82 1.84
C GLU A 37 -1.41 -19.75 0.40
N ASP A 38 -2.36 -20.61 0.04
CA ASP A 38 -2.92 -20.65 -1.32
C ASP A 38 -3.88 -19.48 -1.58
N GLU A 39 -4.65 -19.07 -0.57
CA GLU A 39 -5.47 -17.86 -0.64
C GLU A 39 -4.60 -16.61 -0.75
N GLN A 40 -3.51 -16.55 0.02
CA GLN A 40 -2.55 -15.46 -0.06
C GLN A 40 -1.92 -15.34 -1.46
N LYS A 41 -1.53 -16.45 -2.08
CA LYS A 41 -0.99 -16.45 -3.46
C LYS A 41 -2.03 -15.97 -4.47
N THR A 42 -3.27 -16.44 -4.35
CA THR A 42 -4.37 -16.04 -5.23
C THR A 42 -4.61 -14.53 -5.13
N ILE A 43 -4.78 -14.02 -3.92
CA ILE A 43 -5.00 -12.59 -3.65
C ILE A 43 -3.83 -11.76 -4.17
N LYS A 44 -2.59 -12.19 -3.89
CA LYS A 44 -1.39 -11.52 -4.39
C LYS A 44 -1.41 -11.38 -5.91
N SER A 45 -1.68 -12.48 -6.63
CA SER A 45 -1.70 -12.49 -8.09
C SER A 45 -2.78 -11.58 -8.67
N ILE A 46 -3.96 -11.51 -8.03
CA ILE A 46 -5.04 -10.63 -8.45
C ILE A 46 -4.60 -9.16 -8.33
N PHE A 47 -4.04 -8.78 -7.18
CA PHE A 47 -3.59 -7.41 -6.96
C PHE A 47 -2.39 -7.05 -7.85
N GLU A 48 -1.45 -7.97 -8.10
CA GLU A 48 -0.36 -7.75 -9.06
C GLU A 48 -0.87 -7.51 -10.48
N GLY A 49 -1.91 -8.24 -10.90
CA GLY A 49 -2.55 -8.04 -12.20
C GLY A 49 -3.28 -6.71 -12.33
N VAL A 50 -3.82 -6.20 -11.22
CA VAL A 50 -4.52 -4.89 -11.16
C VAL A 50 -3.55 -3.73 -11.12
N VAL A 51 -2.49 -3.84 -10.31
CA VAL A 51 -1.59 -2.71 -10.01
C VAL A 51 -0.77 -2.29 -11.23
N GLY A 52 -0.37 -3.23 -12.09
CA GLY A 52 0.22 -2.97 -13.41
C GLY A 52 1.39 -1.96 -13.43
N ASP A 53 2.62 -2.49 -13.51
CA ASP A 53 3.89 -1.79 -13.80
C ASP A 53 4.72 -1.16 -12.63
N GLN A 54 6.00 -0.96 -12.95
CA GLN A 54 7.25 -1.10 -12.16
C GLN A 54 7.48 -0.28 -10.87
N MET A 55 6.53 0.56 -10.44
CA MET A 55 6.74 1.50 -9.32
C MET A 55 6.12 1.02 -8.00
N ALA A 56 5.26 0.02 -8.08
CA ALA A 56 4.47 -0.46 -6.96
C ALA A 56 4.84 -1.91 -6.59
N SER A 57 4.99 -2.19 -5.30
CA SER A 57 5.22 -3.54 -4.78
C SER A 57 3.99 -4.04 -4.02
N VAL A 58 3.43 -5.17 -4.45
CA VAL A 58 2.29 -5.80 -3.76
C VAL A 58 2.78 -6.65 -2.58
N GLN A 59 2.28 -6.35 -1.40
CA GLN A 59 2.63 -7.00 -0.14
C GLN A 59 1.38 -7.43 0.62
N LEU A 60 1.45 -8.58 1.28
CA LEU A 60 0.38 -9.07 2.14
C LEU A 60 0.89 -9.00 3.56
N GLU A 61 0.16 -8.29 4.41
CA GLU A 61 0.51 -8.15 5.82
C GLU A 61 -0.70 -8.46 6.70
N PRO A 62 -0.51 -9.27 7.75
CA PRO A 62 -1.50 -9.37 8.81
C PRO A 62 -1.48 -8.06 9.60
N MET A 63 -2.60 -7.32 9.57
CA MET A 63 -2.76 -6.09 10.33
C MET A 63 -4.00 -6.19 11.24
N SER A 64 -4.34 -5.12 11.96
CA SER A 64 -5.62 -5.02 12.67
C SER A 64 -6.80 -5.26 11.71
N PRO A 65 -7.84 -6.04 12.08
CA PRO A 65 -9.06 -6.19 11.27
C PRO A 65 -9.79 -4.88 10.99
N GLU A 66 -9.63 -3.87 11.85
CA GLU A 66 -10.22 -2.53 11.70
C GLU A 66 -9.45 -1.66 10.70
N ALA A 67 -8.21 -2.03 10.37
CA ALA A 67 -7.42 -1.29 9.41
C ALA A 67 -7.97 -1.49 7.98
N PRO A 68 -7.84 -0.48 7.09
CA PRO A 68 -8.31 -0.58 5.71
C PRO A 68 -7.83 -1.86 5.00
N PRO A 69 -8.65 -2.45 4.10
CA PRO A 69 -8.32 -3.69 3.41
C PRO A 69 -7.09 -3.57 2.49
N VAL A 70 -6.88 -2.38 1.91
CA VAL A 70 -5.72 -2.05 1.07
C VAL A 70 -5.19 -0.69 1.52
N GLN A 71 -3.88 -0.58 1.67
CA GLN A 71 -3.18 0.64 2.04
C GLN A 71 -1.98 0.87 1.12
N ILE A 72 -1.59 2.14 0.96
CA ILE A 72 -0.37 2.49 0.27
C ILE A 72 0.62 3.07 1.26
N THR A 73 1.85 2.56 1.22
CA THR A 73 2.97 3.04 2.05
C THR A 73 4.14 3.45 1.17
N LYS A 74 4.92 4.42 1.62
CA LYS A 74 6.08 4.97 0.88
C LYS A 74 7.35 4.71 1.67
N PRO A 75 8.15 3.70 1.33
CA PRO A 75 9.28 3.27 2.15
C PRO A 75 10.23 4.42 2.52
N GLU A 76 10.42 4.65 3.82
CA GLU A 76 11.34 5.70 4.31
C GLU A 76 12.76 5.51 3.80
N PHE A 77 13.21 4.27 3.69
CA PHE A 77 14.56 3.93 3.26
C PHE A 77 14.86 4.49 1.87
N MET A 78 13.93 4.34 0.92
CA MET A 78 14.11 4.85 -0.44
C MET A 78 14.17 6.38 -0.46
N ARG A 79 13.33 7.05 0.35
CA ARG A 79 13.39 8.51 0.51
C ARG A 79 14.73 8.96 1.08
N ARG A 80 15.20 8.34 2.17
CA ARG A 80 16.48 8.67 2.80
C ARG A 80 17.66 8.41 1.87
N MET A 81 17.61 7.32 1.09
CA MET A 81 18.62 7.02 0.08
C MET A 81 18.66 8.11 -1.00
N LYS A 82 17.49 8.54 -1.51
CA LYS A 82 17.36 9.63 -2.49
C LYS A 82 17.90 10.95 -1.94
N GLU A 83 17.57 11.29 -0.70
CA GLU A 83 18.12 12.46 -0.01
C GLU A 83 19.66 12.38 0.08
N MET A 84 20.22 11.25 0.50
CA MET A 84 21.67 11.07 0.64
C MET A 84 22.40 11.14 -0.71
N GLN A 85 21.83 10.57 -1.78
CA GLN A 85 22.40 10.63 -3.12
C GLN A 85 22.39 12.06 -3.69
N SER A 86 21.28 12.79 -3.51
CA SER A 86 21.20 14.20 -3.93
C SER A 86 22.24 15.07 -3.23
N MET A 87 22.52 14.81 -1.94
CA MET A 87 23.54 15.53 -1.18
C MET A 87 24.97 15.21 -1.62
N GLN A 88 25.24 14.01 -2.15
CA GLN A 88 26.55 13.60 -2.67
C GLN A 88 26.83 14.06 -4.11
N GLY A 89 25.89 14.77 -4.76
CA GLY A 89 26.08 15.31 -6.10
C GLY A 89 26.07 14.25 -7.22
N MET A 90 25.79 12.98 -6.90
CA MET A 90 25.52 11.95 -7.90
C MET A 90 24.06 12.08 -8.33
N ASN A 91 23.82 12.89 -9.37
CA ASN A 91 22.51 13.01 -10.00
C ASN A 91 22.27 11.79 -10.92
N LEU A 92 22.18 10.60 -10.33
CA LEU A 92 21.51 9.48 -11.00
C LEU A 92 20.05 9.94 -11.13
N GLY A 93 19.61 10.23 -12.37
CA GLY A 93 18.36 10.93 -12.65
C GLY A 93 17.18 10.48 -11.80
N GLU A 94 16.25 11.40 -11.52
CA GLU A 94 15.15 11.24 -10.55
C GLU A 94 14.65 9.80 -10.44
N MET A 95 15.17 9.06 -9.45
CA MET A 95 14.63 7.76 -9.09
C MET A 95 13.13 7.95 -8.84
N PRO A 96 12.28 7.27 -9.60
CA PRO A 96 10.85 7.47 -9.45
C PRO A 96 10.40 7.07 -8.05
N ASP A 97 9.40 7.77 -7.53
CA ASP A 97 8.88 7.48 -6.20
C ASP A 97 8.13 6.13 -6.24
N THR A 98 8.73 5.12 -5.62
CA THR A 98 8.10 3.80 -5.45
C THR A 98 7.21 3.78 -4.21
N TYR A 99 6.23 2.88 -4.20
CA TYR A 99 5.33 2.67 -3.08
C TYR A 99 4.96 1.20 -2.96
N ASN A 100 4.50 0.80 -1.78
CA ASN A 100 3.96 -0.53 -1.56
C ASN A 100 2.43 -0.45 -1.55
N VAL A 101 1.80 -1.47 -2.12
CA VAL A 101 0.37 -1.74 -2.00
C VAL A 101 0.26 -2.88 -0.99
N VAL A 102 -0.17 -2.55 0.22
CA VAL A 102 -0.26 -3.49 1.34
C VAL A 102 -1.70 -3.96 1.49
N ILE A 103 -1.91 -5.27 1.38
CA ILE A 103 -3.21 -5.93 1.52
C ILE A 103 -3.29 -6.50 2.93
N ASN A 104 -4.35 -6.12 3.66
CA ASN A 104 -4.61 -6.60 5.00
C ASN A 104 -5.21 -8.02 4.97
N THR A 105 -4.42 -9.02 5.37
CA THR A 105 -4.90 -10.41 5.35
C THR A 105 -5.91 -10.73 6.45
N ASN A 106 -6.05 -9.85 7.45
CA ASN A 106 -6.98 -10.01 8.58
C ASN A 106 -8.24 -9.14 8.46
N ASN A 107 -8.38 -8.38 7.36
CA ASN A 107 -9.58 -7.59 7.12
C ASN A 107 -10.70 -8.48 6.57
N SER A 108 -11.89 -8.42 7.19
CA SER A 108 -13.05 -9.24 6.83
C SER A 108 -13.49 -9.05 5.36
N PHE A 109 -13.29 -7.87 4.79
CA PHE A 109 -13.61 -7.63 3.38
C PHE A 109 -12.70 -8.43 2.44
N VAL A 110 -11.40 -8.51 2.75
CA VAL A 110 -10.45 -9.30 1.95
C VAL A 110 -10.75 -10.79 2.08
N THR A 111 -10.98 -11.26 3.30
CA THR A 111 -11.22 -12.68 3.59
C THR A 111 -12.58 -13.18 3.10
N GLU A 112 -13.64 -12.39 3.21
CA GLU A 112 -14.99 -12.83 2.86
C GLU A 112 -15.42 -12.42 1.45
N LYS A 113 -15.10 -11.19 1.02
CA LYS A 113 -15.59 -10.66 -0.26
C LYS A 113 -14.67 -11.03 -1.40
N ILE A 114 -13.38 -10.73 -1.31
CA ILE A 114 -12.46 -11.02 -2.42
C ILE A 114 -12.34 -12.53 -2.63
N ASN A 115 -12.10 -13.29 -1.57
CA ASN A 115 -11.99 -14.75 -1.67
C ASN A 115 -13.33 -15.45 -1.98
N GLY A 116 -14.46 -14.86 -1.55
CA GLY A 116 -15.80 -15.40 -1.77
C GLY A 116 -16.39 -15.16 -3.17
N ILE A 117 -15.82 -14.24 -3.95
CA ILE A 117 -16.24 -13.99 -5.33
C ILE A 117 -15.70 -15.10 -6.24
N LYS A 118 -16.62 -15.86 -6.86
CA LYS A 118 -16.28 -16.95 -7.80
C LYS A 118 -16.00 -16.48 -9.22
N ASP A 119 -16.39 -15.26 -9.55
CA ASP A 119 -16.25 -14.65 -10.87
C ASP A 119 -14.96 -13.83 -10.89
N GLU A 120 -13.93 -14.32 -11.57
CA GLU A 120 -12.59 -13.71 -11.59
C GLU A 120 -12.61 -12.26 -12.08
N GLU A 121 -13.50 -11.90 -13.01
CA GLU A 121 -13.58 -10.52 -13.52
C GLU A 121 -14.15 -9.57 -12.47
N LYS A 122 -15.18 -10.00 -11.74
CA LYS A 122 -15.70 -9.24 -10.60
C LYS A 122 -14.69 -9.15 -9.46
N GLN A 123 -13.90 -10.19 -9.26
CA GLN A 123 -12.86 -10.21 -8.23
C GLN A 123 -11.77 -9.17 -8.54
N LYS A 124 -11.33 -9.09 -9.80
CA LYS A 124 -10.41 -8.04 -10.28
C LYS A 124 -11.02 -6.65 -10.20
N GLU A 125 -12.29 -6.49 -10.55
CA GLU A 125 -12.98 -5.20 -10.47
C GLU A 125 -13.03 -4.67 -9.03
N VAL A 126 -13.36 -5.53 -8.06
CA VAL A 126 -13.33 -5.18 -6.63
C VAL A 126 -11.91 -4.87 -6.17
N ALA A 127 -10.92 -5.66 -6.56
CA ALA A 127 -9.52 -5.39 -6.22
C ALA A 127 -9.02 -4.05 -6.77
N HIS A 128 -9.39 -3.73 -8.02
CA HIS A 128 -9.11 -2.43 -8.65
C HIS A 128 -9.77 -1.28 -7.89
N TYR A 129 -11.03 -1.44 -7.48
CA TYR A 129 -11.72 -0.42 -6.71
C TYR A 129 -11.05 -0.13 -5.36
N LEU A 130 -10.62 -1.19 -4.64
CA LEU A 130 -9.90 -1.03 -3.38
C LEU A 130 -8.52 -0.38 -3.57
N TYR A 131 -7.85 -0.70 -4.68
CA TYR A 131 -6.59 -0.07 -5.04
C TYR A 131 -6.76 1.42 -5.34
N ASP A 132 -7.77 1.80 -6.12
CA ASP A 132 -8.11 3.20 -6.38
C ASP A 132 -8.43 3.96 -5.08
N LEU A 133 -9.16 3.34 -4.14
CA LEU A 133 -9.42 3.92 -2.82
C LEU A 133 -8.12 4.16 -2.04
N ALA A 134 -7.17 3.22 -2.07
CA ALA A 134 -5.89 3.38 -1.41
C ALA A 134 -5.06 4.51 -2.07
N LEU A 135 -5.05 4.60 -3.40
CA LEU A 135 -4.45 5.71 -4.15
C LEU A 135 -5.10 7.05 -3.79
N LEU A 136 -6.44 7.10 -3.70
CA LEU A 136 -7.18 8.29 -3.33
C LEU A 136 -6.79 8.77 -1.94
N ASN A 137 -6.72 7.86 -0.96
CA ASN A 137 -6.33 8.17 0.41
C ASN A 137 -4.93 8.79 0.50
N GLN A 138 -4.01 8.37 -0.38
CA GLN A 138 -2.66 8.96 -0.47
C GLN A 138 -2.53 10.16 -1.42
N ASN A 139 -3.66 10.72 -1.91
CA ASN A 139 -3.68 11.77 -2.92
C ASN A 139 -2.90 11.41 -4.20
N MET A 140 -2.88 10.14 -4.56
CA MET A 140 -2.20 9.60 -5.75
C MET A 140 -3.15 9.35 -6.92
N LEU A 141 -4.45 9.20 -6.65
CA LEU A 141 -5.47 9.08 -7.70
C LEU A 141 -5.80 10.47 -8.28
N LYS A 142 -5.45 10.72 -9.55
CA LYS A 142 -5.59 12.04 -10.21
C LYS A 142 -6.00 11.94 -11.67
N GLY A 143 -6.44 13.07 -12.23
CA GLY A 143 -6.72 13.21 -13.66
C GLY A 143 -7.87 12.31 -14.13
N GLU A 144 -7.63 11.60 -15.24
CA GLU A 144 -8.60 10.68 -15.84
C GLU A 144 -8.97 9.54 -14.88
N ALA A 145 -7.97 8.93 -14.21
CA ALA A 145 -8.20 7.84 -13.26
C ALA A 145 -9.13 8.24 -12.10
N LEU A 146 -8.99 9.47 -11.58
CA LEU A 146 -9.91 9.99 -10.55
C LEU A 146 -11.32 10.19 -11.10
N SER A 147 -11.43 10.71 -12.32
CA SER A 147 -12.73 10.93 -12.96
C SER A 147 -13.47 9.61 -13.19
N ASP A 148 -12.75 8.57 -13.61
CA ASP A 148 -13.33 7.25 -13.83
C ASP A 148 -13.68 6.54 -12.52
N PHE A 149 -12.86 6.68 -11.49
CA PHE A 149 -13.19 6.19 -10.14
C PHE A 149 -14.49 6.82 -9.62
N VAL A 150 -14.68 8.13 -9.80
CA VAL A 150 -15.92 8.82 -9.40
C VAL A 150 -17.13 8.30 -10.17
N LYS A 151 -17.02 8.10 -11.49
CA LYS A 151 -18.11 7.52 -12.30
C LYS A 151 -18.49 6.12 -11.81
N LYS A 152 -17.50 5.23 -11.66
CA LYS A 152 -17.71 3.87 -11.15
C LYS A 152 -18.34 3.87 -9.76
N SER A 153 -17.91 4.78 -8.88
CA SER A 153 -18.49 4.92 -7.54
C SER A 153 -19.97 5.35 -7.59
N MET A 154 -20.36 6.21 -8.53
CA MET A 154 -21.77 6.57 -8.71
C MET A 154 -22.61 5.41 -9.25
N GLU A 155 -22.06 4.60 -10.17
CA GLU A 155 -22.72 3.40 -10.71
C GLU A 155 -22.89 2.29 -9.66
N LEU A 156 -22.02 2.22 -8.66
CA LEU A 156 -22.11 1.24 -7.57
C LEU A 156 -23.16 1.62 -6.50
N VAL A 157 -23.42 2.92 -6.32
CA VAL A 157 -24.35 3.43 -5.31
C VAL A 157 -25.76 3.65 -5.87
N GLY A 158 -25.86 3.94 -7.17
CA GLY A 158 -27.13 4.12 -7.90
C GLY A 158 -27.81 2.81 -8.24
#